data_AF-A0A661WGU6-F1
#
_entry.id   AF-A0A661WGU6-F1
#
_cell.length_a   1.000
_cell.length_b   1.000
_cell.length_c   1.000
_cell.angle_alpha   90.00
_cell.angle_beta   90.00
_cell.angle_gamma   90.00
#
_symmetry.space_group_name_H-M   'P 1'
#
loop_
_entity.id
_entity.type
_entity.pdbx_description
1 polymer ?
#
loop_
_entity_poly.entity_id
_entity_poly.type
_entity_poly.pdbx_seq_one_letter_code
_entity_poly.pdbx_strand_id
1 'polypeptide(L)'
;MTSKKQVAANQANSKKSTGAKTEQGKQAVSLNAVKHGIFSSRLVMPFESADEYGQLLDGLIDSLNPTGSVEQLLVEKVAVAMWRQLRRTKAESAGIEMNRSIYKQKIRSQVQDMTSDGYSLLDVADFSPITAEGVAQVKWCKVVLAEFEKLDDDLLNDVEHIKTAPEIMKQLMSEAKEDEHATVKDYINELSGDLENWVREIADWCEKEVSKIELKKVKSKAINEALEMVQAKESSPVSNQLLIRYQAALDSELYKALAALRKQQEWRLKSGDLIESVVV
;
A
#
# COMPACT_ATOMS: atom_id res chain seq x y z
N MET A 1 32.10 -7.23 -4.42
CA MET A 1 32.40 -6.72 -3.06
C MET A 1 31.61 -5.43 -2.84
N THR A 2 30.93 -5.30 -1.71
CA THR A 2 30.14 -4.11 -1.33
C THR A 2 31.06 -2.95 -0.98
N SER A 3 30.77 -1.75 -1.49
CA SER A 3 31.58 -0.55 -1.23
C SER A 3 31.46 -0.11 0.23
N LYS A 4 32.50 0.54 0.78
CA LYS A 4 32.48 1.12 2.13
C LYS A 4 31.30 2.08 2.35
N LYS A 5 30.90 2.82 1.30
CA LYS A 5 29.69 3.68 1.33
C LYS A 5 28.41 2.86 1.50
N GLN A 6 28.28 1.72 0.82
CA GLN A 6 27.12 0.83 0.96
C GLN A 6 27.04 0.19 2.34
N VAL A 7 28.19 -0.17 2.94
CA VAL A 7 28.24 -0.74 4.30
C VAL A 7 27.78 0.29 5.34
N ALA A 8 28.27 1.53 5.26
CA ALA A 8 27.87 2.60 6.17
C ALA A 8 26.37 2.94 6.04
N ALA A 9 25.84 3.01 4.81
CA ALA A 9 24.42 3.22 4.57
C ALA A 9 23.55 2.08 5.12
N ASN A 10 23.95 0.82 4.91
CA ASN A 10 23.24 -0.35 5.44
C ASN A 10 23.22 -0.36 6.98
N GLN A 11 24.31 0.06 7.63
CA GLN A 11 24.39 0.17 9.10
C GLN A 11 23.54 1.32 9.65
N ALA A 12 23.41 2.43 8.92
CA ALA A 12 22.50 3.51 9.30
C ALA A 12 21.03 3.11 9.13
N ASN A 13 20.70 2.42 8.03
CA ASN A 13 19.34 1.95 7.74
C ASN A 13 18.89 0.84 8.72
N SER A 14 19.80 -0.04 9.15
CA SER A 14 19.46 -1.10 10.11
C SER A 14 19.04 -0.56 11.48
N LYS A 15 19.61 0.58 11.92
CA LYS A 15 19.20 1.25 13.16
C LYS A 15 17.79 1.87 13.09
N LYS A 16 17.29 2.18 11.89
CA LYS A 16 15.94 2.72 11.65
C LYS A 16 14.88 1.62 11.47
N SER A 17 15.28 0.39 11.12
CA SER A 17 14.38 -0.74 10.90
C SER A 17 14.60 -1.81 11.97
N THR A 18 13.95 -1.67 13.13
CA THR A 18 14.06 -2.66 14.23
C THR A 18 13.23 -3.93 14.01
N GLY A 19 12.79 -4.18 12.77
CA GLY A 19 11.84 -5.24 12.43
C GLY A 19 10.47 -5.07 13.09
N ALA A 20 9.51 -5.89 12.67
CA ALA A 20 8.20 -5.89 13.27
C ALA A 20 8.20 -6.58 14.65
N LYS A 21 7.80 -5.84 15.69
CA LYS A 21 7.75 -6.34 17.07
C LYS A 21 6.38 -6.89 17.47
N THR A 22 5.32 -6.44 16.81
CA THR A 22 3.94 -6.88 17.06
C THR A 22 3.59 -8.10 16.21
N GLU A 23 2.65 -8.92 16.66
CA GLU A 23 2.21 -10.10 15.91
C GLU A 23 1.60 -9.72 14.55
N GLN A 24 0.79 -8.66 14.51
CA GLN A 24 0.29 -8.07 13.27
C GLN A 24 1.42 -7.62 12.35
N GLY A 25 2.44 -6.95 12.90
CA GLY A 25 3.60 -6.52 12.12
C GLY A 25 4.42 -7.71 11.60
N LYS A 26 4.57 -8.78 12.39
CA LYS A 26 5.26 -10.01 11.98
C LYS A 26 4.48 -10.72 10.88
N GLN A 27 3.15 -10.77 10.96
CA GLN A 27 2.31 -11.29 9.90
C GLN A 27 2.46 -10.47 8.62
N ALA A 28 2.45 -9.14 8.71
CA ALA A 28 2.71 -8.26 7.56
C ALA A 28 4.10 -8.50 6.95
N VAL A 29 5.15 -8.61 7.77
CA VAL A 29 6.51 -8.89 7.32
C VAL A 29 6.65 -10.32 6.76
N SER A 30 5.91 -11.30 7.27
CA SER A 30 5.94 -12.69 6.77
C SER A 30 5.46 -12.80 5.32
N LEU A 31 4.56 -11.91 4.90
CA LEU A 31 4.09 -11.83 3.53
C LEU A 31 5.22 -11.41 2.56
N ASN A 32 6.23 -10.68 3.05
CA ASN A 32 7.39 -10.28 2.24
C ASN A 32 8.26 -11.48 1.81
N ALA A 33 8.19 -12.61 2.54
CA ALA A 33 8.89 -13.84 2.17
C ALA A 33 8.15 -14.63 1.06
N VAL A 34 6.88 -14.31 0.79
CA VAL A 34 6.07 -14.97 -0.23
C VAL A 34 6.47 -14.44 -1.61
N LYS A 35 7.32 -15.20 -2.33
CA LYS A 35 7.77 -14.81 -3.68
C LYS A 35 6.65 -14.85 -4.72
N HIS A 36 5.87 -15.93 -4.73
CA HIS A 36 4.86 -16.19 -5.78
C HIS A 36 3.49 -16.62 -5.24
N GLY A 37 3.37 -17.03 -3.97
CA GLY A 37 2.08 -17.36 -3.34
C GLY A 37 1.42 -18.69 -3.75
N ILE A 38 1.81 -19.29 -4.89
CA ILE A 38 1.17 -20.50 -5.44
C ILE A 38 1.15 -21.67 -4.44
N PHE A 39 2.29 -21.98 -3.83
CA PHE A 39 2.42 -23.02 -2.78
C PHE A 39 2.54 -22.41 -1.38
N SER A 40 1.97 -21.22 -1.14
CA SER A 40 1.95 -20.63 0.20
C SER A 40 1.33 -21.63 1.20
N SER A 41 1.92 -21.70 2.40
CA SER A 41 1.32 -22.45 3.52
C SER A 41 0.01 -21.82 3.98
N ARG A 42 -0.23 -20.55 3.62
CA ARG A 42 -1.47 -19.85 3.88
C ARG A 42 -2.56 -20.32 2.91
N LEU A 43 -3.67 -20.81 3.47
CA LEU A 43 -4.79 -21.34 2.70
C LEU A 43 -5.45 -20.27 1.83
N VAL A 44 -5.73 -19.09 2.40
CA VAL A 44 -6.28 -17.92 1.71
C VAL A 44 -5.32 -16.74 1.90
N MET A 45 -4.86 -16.16 0.80
CA MET A 45 -3.97 -15.00 0.81
C MET A 45 -4.74 -13.70 1.16
N PRO A 46 -4.08 -12.64 1.64
CA PRO A 46 -4.78 -11.39 2.03
C PRO A 46 -5.61 -10.72 0.93
N PHE A 47 -5.27 -10.97 -0.34
CA PHE A 47 -5.96 -10.46 -1.53
C PHE A 47 -6.99 -11.44 -2.10
N GLU A 48 -7.19 -12.59 -1.44
CA GLU A 48 -8.15 -13.61 -1.87
C GLU A 48 -9.40 -13.58 -1.00
N SER A 49 -10.53 -13.94 -1.60
CA SER A 49 -11.80 -14.06 -0.87
C SER A 49 -11.88 -15.39 -0.13
N ALA A 50 -12.01 -15.33 1.20
CA ALA A 50 -12.29 -16.50 2.01
C ALA A 50 -13.67 -17.08 1.68
N ASP A 51 -14.62 -16.24 1.28
CA ASP A 51 -15.98 -16.67 0.91
C ASP A 51 -15.96 -17.46 -0.41
N GLU A 52 -15.15 -17.05 -1.39
CA GLU A 52 -14.98 -17.81 -2.64
C GLU A 52 -14.37 -19.19 -2.38
N TYR A 53 -13.39 -19.28 -1.45
CA TYR A 53 -12.84 -20.56 -1.05
C TYR A 53 -13.89 -21.43 -0.33
N GLY A 54 -14.70 -20.83 0.55
CA GLY A 54 -15.82 -21.50 1.21
C GLY A 54 -16.81 -22.08 0.22
N GLN A 55 -17.26 -21.28 -0.76
CA GLN A 55 -18.16 -21.73 -1.82
C GLN A 55 -17.59 -22.88 -2.65
N LEU A 56 -16.28 -22.85 -2.95
CA LEU A 56 -15.61 -23.97 -3.62
C LEU A 56 -15.67 -25.24 -2.77
N LEU A 57 -15.36 -25.14 -1.47
CA LEU A 57 -15.37 -26.28 -0.56
C LEU A 57 -16.79 -26.84 -0.39
N ASP A 58 -17.79 -25.98 -0.18
CA ASP A 58 -19.18 -26.38 -0.01
C ASP A 58 -19.69 -27.10 -1.27
N GLY A 59 -19.42 -26.55 -2.46
CA GLY A 59 -19.78 -27.22 -3.72
C GLY A 59 -19.07 -28.57 -3.92
N LEU A 60 -17.84 -28.73 -3.40
CA LEU A 60 -17.14 -30.02 -3.42
C LEU A 60 -17.72 -31.01 -2.41
N ILE A 61 -18.15 -30.55 -1.23
CA ILE A 61 -18.83 -31.38 -0.24
C ILE A 61 -20.16 -31.88 -0.82
N ASP A 62 -20.95 -30.99 -1.41
CA ASP A 62 -22.25 -31.34 -2.00
C ASP A 62 -22.11 -32.33 -3.16
N SER A 63 -21.10 -32.14 -4.02
CA SER A 63 -20.89 -33.00 -5.20
C SER A 63 -20.22 -34.34 -4.89
N LEU A 64 -19.28 -34.37 -3.94
CA LEU A 64 -18.52 -35.57 -3.60
C LEU A 64 -19.13 -36.38 -2.45
N ASN A 65 -20.08 -35.80 -1.73
CA ASN A 65 -20.85 -36.40 -0.63
C ASN A 65 -19.98 -37.22 0.35
N PRO A 66 -18.98 -36.58 0.99
CA PRO A 66 -18.07 -37.28 1.89
C PRO A 66 -18.81 -37.79 3.12
N THR A 67 -18.56 -39.04 3.51
CA THR A 67 -19.08 -39.62 4.76
C THR A 67 -17.95 -39.87 5.75
N GLY A 68 -18.08 -39.28 6.94
CA GLY A 68 -17.09 -39.39 8.00
C GLY A 68 -15.86 -38.52 7.80
N SER A 69 -15.01 -38.47 8.83
CA SER A 69 -13.89 -37.52 8.91
C SER A 69 -12.79 -37.74 7.86
N VAL A 70 -12.55 -38.99 7.45
CA VAL A 70 -11.50 -39.33 6.48
C VAL A 70 -11.85 -38.82 5.08
N GLU A 71 -13.09 -39.03 4.64
CA GLU A 71 -13.54 -38.53 3.34
C GLU A 71 -13.64 -36.99 3.33
N GLN A 72 -14.11 -36.39 4.43
CA GLN A 72 -14.12 -34.93 4.60
C GLN A 72 -12.72 -34.33 4.43
N LEU A 73 -11.71 -34.89 5.10
CA LEU A 73 -10.33 -34.45 4.97
C LEU A 73 -9.79 -34.59 3.54
N LEU A 74 -10.21 -35.64 2.81
CA LEU A 74 -9.81 -35.83 1.41
C LEU A 74 -10.48 -34.82 0.49
N VAL A 75 -11.74 -34.47 0.73
CA VAL A 75 -12.45 -33.38 0.02
C VAL A 75 -11.79 -32.03 0.29
N GLU A 76 -11.42 -31.73 1.54
CA GLU A 76 -10.66 -30.52 1.87
C GLU A 76 -9.33 -30.46 1.10
N LYS A 77 -8.59 -31.58 1.02
CA LYS A 77 -7.35 -31.65 0.23
C LYS A 77 -7.58 -31.38 -1.26
N VAL A 78 -8.68 -31.87 -1.82
CA VAL A 78 -9.09 -31.57 -3.20
C VAL A 78 -9.34 -30.07 -3.36
N ALA A 79 -10.08 -29.46 -2.43
CA ALA A 79 -10.35 -28.02 -2.43
C ALA A 79 -9.07 -27.19 -2.37
N VAL A 80 -8.11 -27.55 -1.51
CA VAL A 80 -6.80 -26.87 -1.43
C VAL A 80 -6.02 -26.98 -2.74
N ALA A 81 -5.97 -28.16 -3.35
CA ALA A 81 -5.27 -28.37 -4.61
C ALA A 81 -5.89 -27.54 -5.75
N MET A 82 -7.22 -27.53 -5.84
CA MET A 82 -7.95 -26.71 -6.82
C MET A 82 -7.75 -25.21 -6.58
N TRP A 83 -7.77 -24.76 -5.33
CA TRP A 83 -7.52 -23.35 -4.99
C TRP A 83 -6.12 -22.89 -5.42
N ARG A 84 -5.11 -23.72 -5.20
CA ARG A 84 -3.75 -23.46 -5.68
C ARG A 84 -3.64 -23.47 -7.21
N GLN A 85 -4.44 -24.30 -7.88
CA GLN A 85 -4.53 -24.30 -9.34
C GLN A 85 -5.14 -22.99 -9.87
N LEU A 86 -6.17 -22.46 -9.21
CA LEU A 86 -6.74 -21.14 -9.52
C LEU A 86 -5.71 -20.02 -9.37
N ARG A 87 -4.89 -20.04 -8.29
CA ARG A 87 -3.77 -19.10 -8.14
C ARG A 87 -2.80 -19.15 -9.32
N ARG A 88 -2.45 -20.36 -9.76
CA ARG A 88 -1.56 -20.56 -10.90
C ARG A 88 -2.17 -20.07 -12.21
N THR A 89 -3.47 -20.29 -12.44
CA THR A 89 -4.18 -19.78 -13.62
C THR A 89 -4.22 -18.26 -13.62
N LYS A 90 -4.57 -17.63 -12.50
CA LYS A 90 -4.49 -16.17 -12.33
C LYS A 90 -3.06 -15.67 -12.63
N ALA A 91 -2.04 -16.40 -12.13
CA ALA A 91 -0.63 -16.11 -12.39
C ALA A 91 -0.21 -16.16 -13.85
N GLU A 92 -0.67 -17.16 -14.59
CA GLU A 92 -0.42 -17.26 -16.02
C GLU A 92 -1.14 -16.14 -16.78
N SER A 93 -2.41 -15.88 -16.49
CA SER A 93 -3.18 -14.82 -17.15
C SER A 93 -2.54 -13.45 -16.96
N ALA A 94 -2.10 -13.11 -15.75
CA ALA A 94 -1.38 -11.87 -15.50
C ALA A 94 -0.03 -11.82 -16.23
N GLY A 95 0.70 -12.94 -16.28
CA GLY A 95 1.96 -13.04 -17.02
C GLY A 95 1.78 -12.84 -18.53
N ILE A 96 0.74 -13.43 -19.13
CA ILE A 96 0.39 -13.24 -20.54
C ILE A 96 0.02 -11.78 -20.80
N GLU A 97 -0.84 -11.19 -19.97
CA GLU A 97 -1.26 -9.80 -20.11
C GLU A 97 -0.08 -8.84 -19.98
N MET A 98 0.82 -9.06 -19.02
CA MET A 98 2.04 -8.28 -18.85
C MET A 98 2.94 -8.32 -20.10
N ASN A 99 3.08 -9.50 -20.72
CA ASN A 99 3.88 -9.68 -21.93
C ASN A 99 3.20 -9.14 -23.20
N ARG A 100 1.87 -9.16 -23.25
CA ARG A 100 1.07 -8.59 -24.34
C ARG A 100 0.99 -7.06 -24.23
N SER A 101 1.07 -6.53 -23.02
CA SER A 101 0.89 -5.11 -22.79
C SER A 101 2.02 -4.31 -23.47
N ILE A 102 1.63 -3.46 -24.42
CA ILE A 102 2.44 -2.35 -24.96
C ILE A 102 2.94 -1.44 -23.81
N TYR A 103 2.28 -1.55 -22.65
CA TYR A 103 2.58 -0.87 -21.41
C TYR A 103 3.82 -1.37 -20.66
N LYS A 104 4.48 -2.48 -21.01
CA LYS A 104 5.73 -2.88 -20.32
C LYS A 104 6.83 -1.82 -20.49
N GLN A 105 6.92 -1.24 -21.69
CA GLN A 105 7.77 -0.09 -21.95
C GLN A 105 7.18 1.19 -21.36
N LYS A 106 5.86 1.38 -21.39
CA LYS A 106 5.20 2.60 -20.86
C LYS A 106 5.25 2.71 -19.33
N ILE A 107 5.14 1.61 -18.60
CA ILE A 107 5.26 1.56 -17.13
C ILE A 107 6.72 1.77 -16.76
N ARG A 108 7.65 1.08 -17.44
CA ARG A 108 9.08 1.31 -17.20
C ARG A 108 9.46 2.74 -17.54
N SER A 109 8.97 3.30 -18.64
CA SER A 109 9.22 4.68 -19.03
C SER A 109 8.52 5.66 -18.08
N GLN A 110 7.27 5.46 -17.68
CA GLN A 110 6.59 6.34 -16.72
C GLN A 110 7.25 6.30 -15.34
N VAL A 111 7.60 5.12 -14.83
CA VAL A 111 8.37 5.00 -13.58
C VAL A 111 9.74 5.65 -13.76
N GLN A 112 10.41 5.41 -14.89
CA GLN A 112 11.72 6.00 -15.18
C GLN A 112 11.64 7.52 -15.35
N ASP A 113 10.59 8.07 -15.98
CA ASP A 113 10.30 9.49 -16.17
C ASP A 113 9.93 10.15 -14.83
N MET A 114 9.19 9.45 -13.97
CA MET A 114 8.93 9.85 -12.59
C MET A 114 10.18 9.85 -11.71
N THR A 115 11.16 9.00 -12.03
CA THR A 115 12.44 8.88 -11.30
C THR A 115 13.63 9.53 -12.02
N SER A 116 13.39 10.14 -13.17
CA SER A 116 14.39 10.79 -14.03
C SER A 116 14.65 12.21 -13.52
N ASP A 117 15.81 12.77 -13.87
CA ASP A 117 16.50 13.96 -13.33
C ASP A 117 15.66 15.24 -13.12
N GLY A 118 14.39 15.28 -13.52
CA GLY A 118 13.46 16.39 -13.27
C GLY A 118 12.67 16.30 -11.94
N TYR A 119 12.54 15.13 -11.34
CA TYR A 119 11.99 14.98 -9.98
C TYR A 119 13.11 14.52 -9.06
N SER A 120 13.48 15.34 -8.07
CA SER A 120 14.41 14.92 -7.01
C SER A 120 13.97 13.56 -6.47
N LEU A 121 14.91 12.60 -6.51
CA LEU A 121 14.81 11.21 -6.06
C LEU A 121 13.70 11.04 -5.01
N LEU A 122 12.69 10.22 -5.33
CA LEU A 122 11.60 9.91 -4.40
C LEU A 122 12.19 9.49 -3.04
N ASP A 123 11.83 10.21 -1.98
CA ASP A 123 12.27 9.88 -0.61
C ASP A 123 11.20 9.03 0.09
N VAL A 124 11.58 8.34 1.16
CA VAL A 124 10.66 7.58 2.01
C VAL A 124 9.52 8.48 2.53
N ALA A 125 9.78 9.76 2.75
CA ALA A 125 8.78 10.75 3.13
C ALA A 125 7.70 11.00 2.06
N ASP A 126 8.00 10.76 0.77
CA ASP A 126 7.06 10.92 -0.34
C ASP A 126 5.96 9.84 -0.34
N PHE A 127 6.21 8.69 0.30
CA PHE A 127 5.25 7.60 0.49
C PHE A 127 4.38 7.78 1.73
N SER A 128 4.67 8.76 2.57
CA SER A 128 3.87 9.04 3.76
C SER A 128 2.62 9.83 3.37
N PRO A 129 1.42 9.42 3.83
CA PRO A 129 0.18 10.13 3.51
C PRO A 129 0.25 11.60 3.94
N ILE A 130 -0.44 12.46 3.19
CA ILE A 130 -0.60 13.86 3.59
C ILE A 130 -1.49 13.86 4.84
N THR A 131 -0.99 14.41 5.94
CA THR A 131 -1.72 14.48 7.21
C THR A 131 -2.85 15.51 7.13
N ALA A 132 -3.91 15.31 7.91
CA ALA A 132 -5.02 16.26 8.00
C ALA A 132 -4.54 17.65 8.46
N GLU A 133 -3.54 17.68 9.35
CA GLU A 133 -2.86 18.90 9.81
C GLU A 133 -2.17 19.64 8.66
N GLY A 134 -1.43 18.93 7.80
CA GLY A 134 -0.78 19.55 6.64
C GLY A 134 -1.77 20.12 5.62
N VAL A 135 -2.94 19.50 5.46
CA VAL A 135 -4.02 20.04 4.60
C VAL A 135 -4.61 21.31 5.21
N ALA A 136 -4.83 21.35 6.52
CA ALA A 136 -5.33 22.53 7.22
C ALA A 136 -4.33 23.69 7.15
N GLN A 137 -3.03 23.41 7.31
CA GLN A 137 -1.95 24.38 7.22
C GLN A 137 -1.88 25.02 5.81
N VAL A 138 -1.95 24.23 4.74
CA VAL A 138 -2.01 24.77 3.36
C VAL A 138 -3.24 25.64 3.13
N LYS A 139 -4.38 25.25 3.68
CA LYS A 139 -5.62 26.05 3.56
C LYS A 139 -5.44 27.41 4.21
N TRP A 140 -4.80 27.46 5.38
CA TRP A 140 -4.45 28.71 6.06
C TRP A 140 -3.45 29.54 5.24
N CYS A 141 -2.34 28.94 4.78
CA CYS A 141 -1.35 29.62 3.94
C CYS A 141 -1.96 30.25 2.68
N LYS A 142 -2.93 29.59 2.04
CA LYS A 142 -3.64 30.13 0.87
C LYS A 142 -4.52 31.34 1.20
N VAL A 143 -5.10 31.39 2.39
CA VAL A 143 -5.87 32.55 2.86
C VAL A 143 -4.93 33.72 3.13
N VAL A 144 -3.80 33.46 3.80
CA VAL A 144 -2.77 34.46 4.09
C VAL A 144 -2.20 35.06 2.81
N LEU A 145 -1.86 34.26 1.82
CA LEU A 145 -1.38 34.76 0.52
C LEU A 145 -2.44 35.60 -0.21
N ALA A 146 -3.72 35.21 -0.16
CA ALA A 146 -4.80 35.97 -0.78
C ALA A 146 -5.14 37.28 -0.04
N GLU A 147 -4.82 37.37 1.25
CA GLU A 147 -4.88 38.61 2.01
C GLU A 147 -3.69 39.50 1.68
N PHE A 148 -2.48 38.92 1.60
CA PHE A 148 -1.26 39.62 1.23
C PHE A 148 -1.35 40.27 -0.16
N GLU A 149 -1.88 39.57 -1.17
CA GLU A 149 -2.09 40.12 -2.52
C GLU A 149 -3.02 41.36 -2.56
N LYS A 150 -3.87 41.53 -1.54
CA LYS A 150 -4.81 42.66 -1.44
C LYS A 150 -4.24 43.84 -0.64
N LEU A 151 -3.12 43.64 0.04
CA LEU A 151 -2.44 44.71 0.76
C LEU A 151 -1.67 45.57 -0.24
N ASP A 152 -1.79 46.88 -0.06
CA ASP A 152 -0.90 47.85 -0.71
C ASP A 152 0.53 47.69 -0.16
N ASP A 153 1.48 47.47 -1.07
CA ASP A 153 2.89 47.19 -0.78
C ASP A 153 3.57 48.40 -0.12
N ASP A 154 3.13 49.62 -0.43
CA ASP A 154 3.66 50.87 0.12
C ASP A 154 3.20 51.14 1.56
N LEU A 155 2.19 50.42 2.05
CA LEU A 155 1.56 50.60 3.37
C LEU A 155 1.77 49.41 4.32
N LEU A 156 2.70 48.51 4.00
CA LEU A 156 2.98 47.31 4.81
C LEU A 156 3.56 47.60 6.21
N ASN A 157 4.00 48.83 6.47
CA ASN A 157 4.41 49.26 7.82
C ASN A 157 3.26 49.90 8.62
N ASP A 158 2.08 50.08 8.04
CA ASP A 158 0.91 50.63 8.74
C ASP A 158 0.05 49.52 9.35
N VAL A 159 -0.05 49.52 10.68
CA VAL A 159 -0.86 48.58 11.46
C VAL A 159 -2.36 48.70 11.15
N GLU A 160 -2.85 49.90 10.81
CA GLU A 160 -4.27 50.08 10.43
C GLU A 160 -4.55 49.47 9.05
N HIS A 161 -3.57 49.46 8.15
CA HIS A 161 -3.66 48.79 6.87
C HIS A 161 -3.61 47.27 7.01
N ILE A 162 -2.74 46.73 7.89
CA ILE A 162 -2.68 45.28 8.17
C ILE A 162 -3.95 44.75 8.84
N LYS A 163 -4.71 45.57 9.57
CA LYS A 163 -6.03 45.16 10.10
C LYS A 163 -7.02 44.74 9.01
N THR A 164 -6.82 45.16 7.77
CA THR A 164 -7.65 44.73 6.64
C THR A 164 -7.43 43.26 6.26
N ALA A 165 -6.34 42.64 6.75
CA ALA A 165 -5.98 41.24 6.61
C ALA A 165 -6.16 40.48 7.95
N PRO A 166 -7.32 39.83 8.18
CA PRO A 166 -7.67 39.26 9.48
C PRO A 166 -6.83 38.04 9.90
N GLU A 167 -6.36 37.18 8.99
CA GLU A 167 -5.53 36.03 9.36
C GLU A 167 -4.07 36.45 9.61
N ILE A 168 -3.55 37.42 8.84
CA ILE A 168 -2.23 38.02 9.09
C ILE A 168 -2.22 38.72 10.46
N MET A 169 -3.24 39.51 10.77
CA MET A 169 -3.36 40.19 12.06
C MET A 169 -3.54 39.19 13.22
N LYS A 170 -4.28 38.10 13.01
CA LYS A 170 -4.47 37.07 14.03
C LYS A 170 -3.18 36.31 14.33
N GLN A 171 -2.35 36.05 13.33
CA GLN A 171 -1.02 35.46 13.49
C GLN A 171 -0.09 36.40 14.29
N LEU A 172 -0.10 37.70 13.95
CA LEU A 172 0.66 38.72 14.67
C LEU A 172 0.22 38.80 16.15
N MET A 173 -1.09 38.68 16.41
CA MET A 173 -1.64 38.66 17.77
C MET A 173 -1.33 37.38 18.54
N SER A 174 -1.14 36.23 17.87
CA SER A 174 -0.70 35.00 18.55
C SER A 174 0.77 35.05 18.90
N GLU A 175 1.63 35.54 17.99
CA GLU A 175 3.07 35.67 18.24
C GLU A 175 3.34 36.69 19.36
N ALA A 176 2.68 37.85 19.33
CA ALA A 176 2.77 38.85 20.40
C ALA A 176 2.35 38.30 21.79
N LYS A 177 1.44 37.31 21.83
CA LYS A 177 1.04 36.65 23.09
C LYS A 177 2.02 35.56 23.52
N GLU A 178 2.64 34.85 22.59
CA GLU A 178 3.67 33.84 22.89
C GLU A 178 4.95 34.49 23.43
N ASP A 179 5.29 35.68 22.93
CA ASP A 179 6.44 36.48 23.39
C ASP A 179 6.12 37.39 24.61
N GLU A 180 4.99 37.18 25.29
CA GLU A 180 4.57 37.88 26.51
C GLU A 180 4.35 39.41 26.38
N HIS A 181 4.12 39.94 25.16
CA HIS A 181 3.84 41.37 24.97
C HIS A 181 2.38 41.76 25.29
N ALA A 182 2.20 42.92 25.92
CA ALA A 182 0.89 43.44 26.32
C ALA A 182 0.06 43.98 25.14
N THR A 183 0.72 44.53 24.12
CA THR A 183 0.06 45.01 22.92
C THR A 183 0.84 44.67 21.65
N VAL A 184 0.13 44.53 20.52
CA VAL A 184 0.74 44.30 19.20
C VAL A 184 1.73 45.40 18.82
N LYS A 185 1.54 46.64 19.30
CA LYS A 185 2.47 47.75 19.07
C LYS A 185 3.78 47.59 19.83
N ASP A 186 3.76 46.98 21.01
CA ASP A 186 4.97 46.70 21.78
C ASP A 186 5.80 45.60 21.09
N TYR A 187 5.12 44.58 20.55
CA TYR A 187 5.75 43.53 19.74
C TYR A 187 6.38 44.08 18.45
N ILE A 188 5.69 44.97 17.73
CA ILE A 188 6.22 45.62 16.51
C ILE A 188 7.47 46.47 16.80
N ASN A 189 7.57 47.06 18.00
CA ASN A 189 8.74 47.85 18.39
C ASN A 189 9.96 46.99 18.78
N GLU A 190 9.75 45.72 19.16
CA GLU A 190 10.81 44.78 19.54
C GLU A 190 11.17 43.77 18.43
N LEU A 191 10.39 43.76 17.34
CA LEU A 191 10.68 42.98 16.15
C LEU A 191 12.08 43.31 15.61
N SER A 192 12.83 42.27 15.24
CA SER A 192 14.22 42.39 14.76
C SER A 192 14.35 43.07 13.39
N GLY A 193 13.23 43.41 12.75
CA GLY A 193 13.11 44.18 11.52
C GLY A 193 11.78 44.94 11.47
N ASP A 194 11.55 45.67 10.38
CA ASP A 194 10.29 46.41 10.17
C ASP A 194 9.10 45.46 9.96
N LEU A 195 7.89 45.95 10.27
CA LEU A 195 6.64 45.21 10.11
C LEU A 195 6.45 44.68 8.68
N GLU A 196 6.92 45.44 7.68
CA GLU A 196 6.98 45.01 6.29
C GLU A 196 7.78 43.71 6.10
N ASN A 197 8.95 43.58 6.74
CA ASN A 197 9.78 42.38 6.61
C ASN A 197 9.08 41.16 7.20
N TRP A 198 8.42 41.31 8.35
CA TRP A 198 7.66 40.22 8.98
C TRP A 198 6.51 39.73 8.08
N VAL A 199 5.74 40.65 7.51
CA VAL A 199 4.64 40.30 6.61
C VAL A 199 5.17 39.57 5.36
N ARG A 200 6.29 40.05 4.78
CA ARG A 200 6.93 39.41 3.62
C ARG A 200 7.51 38.03 3.95
N GLU A 201 8.09 37.83 5.13
CA GLU A 201 8.62 36.54 5.57
C GLU A 201 7.53 35.49 5.74
N ILE A 202 6.38 35.87 6.30
CA ILE A 202 5.21 34.97 6.42
C ILE A 202 4.65 34.60 5.05
N ALA A 203 4.56 35.56 4.13
CA ALA A 203 4.11 35.29 2.77
C ALA A 203 5.05 34.32 2.04
N ASP A 204 6.37 34.55 2.08
CA ASP A 204 7.38 33.68 1.47
C ASP A 204 7.39 32.26 2.10
N TRP A 205 7.23 32.18 3.43
CA TRP A 205 7.08 30.89 4.11
C TRP A 205 5.81 30.15 3.66
N CYS A 206 4.68 30.86 3.56
CA CYS A 206 3.42 30.30 3.09
C CYS A 206 3.54 29.78 1.65
N GLU A 207 4.18 30.51 0.75
CA GLU A 207 4.40 30.12 -0.65
C GLU A 207 5.24 28.84 -0.75
N LYS A 208 6.31 28.75 0.05
CA LYS A 208 7.18 27.56 0.12
C LYS A 208 6.43 26.33 0.64
N GLU A 209 5.64 26.47 1.69
CA GLU A 209 4.94 25.33 2.29
C GLU A 209 3.78 24.84 1.39
N VAL A 210 3.08 25.74 0.71
CA VAL A 210 2.07 25.39 -0.32
C VAL A 210 2.74 24.62 -1.46
N SER A 211 3.83 25.14 -2.02
CA SER A 211 4.56 24.51 -3.12
C SER A 211 5.04 23.09 -2.77
N LYS A 212 5.58 22.91 -1.56
CA LYS A 212 6.05 21.62 -1.06
C LYS A 212 4.93 20.58 -0.96
N ILE A 213 3.77 20.96 -0.42
CA ILE A 213 2.63 20.02 -0.27
C ILE A 213 1.97 19.74 -1.63
N GLU A 214 1.91 20.72 -2.54
CA GLU A 214 1.40 20.50 -3.89
C GLU A 214 2.30 19.55 -4.70
N LEU A 215 3.63 19.73 -4.62
CA LEU A 215 4.59 18.78 -5.18
C LEU A 215 4.42 17.37 -4.58
N LYS A 216 4.25 17.28 -3.26
CA LYS A 216 3.98 15.99 -2.59
C LYS A 216 2.67 15.36 -3.06
N LYS A 217 1.63 16.17 -3.30
CA LYS A 217 0.34 15.70 -3.82
C LYS A 217 0.48 15.14 -5.23
N VAL A 218 1.18 15.83 -6.12
CA VAL A 218 1.47 15.37 -7.49
C VAL A 218 2.25 14.05 -7.45
N LYS A 219 3.33 13.98 -6.66
CA LYS A 219 4.11 12.75 -6.46
C LYS A 219 3.25 11.61 -5.93
N SER A 220 2.48 11.85 -4.87
CA SER A 220 1.62 10.82 -4.24
C SER A 220 0.56 10.27 -5.19
N LYS A 221 -0.04 11.12 -6.03
CA LYS A 221 -0.98 10.71 -7.06
C LYS A 221 -0.31 9.80 -8.09
N ALA A 222 0.84 10.20 -8.62
CA ALA A 222 1.58 9.40 -9.58
C ALA A 222 2.05 8.06 -8.99
N ILE A 223 2.47 8.06 -7.71
CA ILE A 223 2.81 6.83 -6.97
C ILE A 223 1.60 5.93 -6.86
N ASN A 224 0.43 6.45 -6.48
CA ASN A 224 -0.80 5.67 -6.36
C ASN A 224 -1.26 5.13 -7.72
N GLU A 225 -1.18 5.90 -8.80
CA GLU A 225 -1.48 5.42 -10.15
C GLU A 225 -0.52 4.30 -10.58
N ALA A 226 0.78 4.45 -10.31
CA ALA A 226 1.76 3.39 -10.56
C ALA A 226 1.49 2.15 -9.70
N LEU A 227 1.12 2.34 -8.43
CA LEU A 227 0.77 1.28 -7.50
C LEU A 227 -0.49 0.55 -7.93
N GLU A 228 -1.55 1.26 -8.32
CA GLU A 228 -2.77 0.69 -8.89
C GLU A 228 -2.48 -0.07 -10.18
N MET A 229 -1.60 0.42 -11.07
CA MET A 229 -1.23 -0.33 -12.28
C MET A 229 -0.45 -1.62 -11.98
N VAL A 230 0.35 -1.62 -10.90
CA VAL A 230 1.09 -2.79 -10.42
C VAL A 230 0.17 -3.76 -9.67
N GLN A 231 -0.74 -3.23 -8.85
CA GLN A 231 -1.68 -4.00 -8.02
C GLN A 231 -2.88 -4.52 -8.83
N ALA A 232 -3.43 -3.76 -9.77
CA ALA A 232 -4.48 -4.22 -10.69
C ALA A 232 -4.02 -5.37 -11.61
N LYS A 233 -2.74 -5.79 -11.52
CA LYS A 233 -2.14 -6.92 -12.21
C LYS A 233 -1.52 -7.89 -11.21
N GLU A 234 -2.33 -8.33 -10.23
CA GLU A 234 -1.96 -9.30 -9.19
C GLU A 234 -1.57 -10.66 -9.75
N SER A 235 -0.39 -10.77 -10.37
CA SER A 235 0.51 -11.89 -10.20
C SER A 235 1.92 -11.53 -10.66
N SER A 236 2.88 -11.77 -9.78
CA SER A 236 4.32 -11.75 -10.09
C SER A 236 4.60 -12.43 -11.43
N PRO A 237 5.51 -11.91 -12.28
CA PRO A 237 5.97 -12.62 -13.47
C PRO A 237 6.75 -13.86 -13.03
N VAL A 238 6.03 -14.96 -12.77
CA VAL A 238 6.60 -16.27 -12.57
C VAL A 238 7.09 -16.74 -13.94
N SER A 239 8.34 -17.17 -14.04
CA SER A 239 8.87 -17.72 -15.29
C SER A 239 7.93 -18.81 -15.80
N ASN A 240 7.61 -18.79 -17.10
CA ASN A 240 6.69 -19.75 -17.72
C ASN A 240 7.13 -21.21 -17.46
N GLN A 241 8.44 -21.46 -17.44
CA GLN A 241 9.01 -22.77 -17.08
C GLN A 241 8.68 -23.21 -15.64
N LEU A 242 8.62 -22.28 -14.70
CA LEU A 242 8.28 -22.56 -13.32
C LEU A 242 6.78 -22.83 -13.17
N LEU A 243 5.93 -22.09 -13.87
CA LEU A 243 4.47 -22.34 -13.92
C LEU A 243 4.14 -23.72 -14.48
N ILE A 244 4.86 -24.19 -15.50
CA ILE A 244 4.71 -25.54 -16.07
C ILE A 244 5.07 -26.62 -15.03
N ARG A 245 6.15 -26.43 -14.27
CA ARG A 245 6.53 -27.37 -13.19
C ARG A 245 5.50 -27.38 -12.06
N TYR A 246 4.98 -26.21 -11.71
CA TYR A 246 3.95 -26.07 -10.69
C TYR A 246 2.64 -26.72 -11.11
N GLN A 247 2.25 -26.60 -12.38
CA GLN A 247 1.10 -27.28 -12.94
C GLN A 247 1.22 -28.80 -12.77
N ALA A 248 2.34 -29.40 -13.18
CA ALA A 248 2.54 -30.85 -13.05
C ALA A 248 2.47 -31.33 -11.58
N ALA A 249 3.00 -30.54 -10.64
CA ALA A 249 2.93 -30.85 -9.22
C ALA A 249 1.49 -30.75 -8.67
N LEU A 250 0.77 -29.68 -9.00
CA LEU A 250 -0.62 -29.46 -8.57
C LEU A 250 -1.57 -30.50 -9.17
N ASP A 251 -1.43 -30.82 -10.46
CA ASP A 251 -2.20 -31.87 -11.12
C ASP A 251 -1.93 -33.23 -10.46
N SER A 252 -0.69 -33.51 -10.08
CA SER A 252 -0.34 -34.73 -9.33
C SER A 252 -0.98 -34.76 -7.94
N GLU A 253 -0.96 -33.65 -7.20
CA GLU A 253 -1.61 -33.54 -5.88
C GLU A 253 -3.12 -33.75 -5.98
N LEU A 254 -3.77 -33.07 -6.93
CA LEU A 254 -5.21 -33.19 -7.16
C LEU A 254 -5.61 -34.61 -7.54
N TYR A 255 -4.90 -35.21 -8.49
CA TYR A 255 -5.18 -36.57 -8.96
C TYR A 255 -5.02 -37.59 -7.82
N LYS A 256 -3.96 -37.47 -7.01
CA LYS A 256 -3.74 -38.35 -5.86
C LYS A 256 -4.85 -38.19 -4.80
N ALA A 257 -5.28 -36.97 -4.51
CA ALA A 257 -6.36 -36.72 -3.55
C ALA A 257 -7.70 -37.31 -4.02
N LEU A 258 -8.06 -37.08 -5.28
CA LEU A 258 -9.28 -37.64 -5.89
C LEU A 258 -9.23 -39.18 -5.95
N ALA A 259 -8.10 -39.76 -6.33
CA ALA A 259 -7.93 -41.22 -6.37
C ALA A 259 -8.05 -41.83 -4.96
N ALA A 260 -7.46 -41.20 -3.94
CA ALA A 260 -7.59 -41.63 -2.56
C ALA A 260 -9.04 -41.55 -2.07
N LEU A 261 -9.76 -40.47 -2.39
CA LEU A 261 -11.17 -40.31 -2.04
C LEU A 261 -12.04 -41.39 -2.67
N ARG A 262 -11.92 -41.61 -3.98
CA ARG A 262 -12.67 -42.65 -4.69
C ARG A 262 -12.41 -44.03 -4.12
N LYS A 263 -11.14 -44.35 -3.86
CA LYS A 263 -10.77 -45.63 -3.24
C LYS A 263 -11.40 -45.81 -1.87
N GLN A 264 -11.45 -44.75 -1.05
CA GLN A 264 -12.09 -44.78 0.26
C GLN A 264 -13.60 -45.01 0.14
N GLN A 265 -14.26 -44.32 -0.78
CA GLN A 265 -15.69 -44.45 -1.04
C GLN A 265 -16.06 -45.85 -1.58
N GLU A 266 -15.25 -46.41 -2.48
CA GLU A 266 -15.41 -47.80 -2.94
C GLU A 266 -15.27 -48.80 -1.78
N TRP A 267 -14.32 -48.57 -0.88
CA TRP A 267 -14.11 -49.42 0.30
C TRP A 267 -15.31 -49.38 1.23
N ARG A 268 -15.87 -48.18 1.44
CA ARG A 268 -17.10 -48.00 2.23
C ARG A 268 -18.28 -48.72 1.60
N LEU A 269 -18.51 -48.56 0.29
CA LEU A 269 -19.60 -49.24 -0.42
C LEU A 269 -19.49 -50.76 -0.29
N LYS A 270 -18.30 -51.32 -0.57
CA LYS A 270 -18.03 -52.76 -0.42
C LYS A 270 -18.23 -53.24 1.02
N SER A 271 -17.83 -52.43 2.00
CA SER A 271 -18.01 -52.76 3.42
C SER A 271 -19.47 -52.69 3.86
N GLY A 272 -20.26 -51.77 3.29
CA GLY A 272 -21.71 -51.66 3.51
C GLY A 272 -22.46 -52.87 2.93
N ASP A 273 -22.16 -53.24 1.68
CA ASP A 273 -22.76 -54.41 1.02
C ASP A 273 -22.45 -55.73 1.78
N LEU A 274 -21.27 -55.83 2.40
CA LEU A 274 -20.89 -56.96 3.24
C LEU A 274 -21.66 -57.00 4.57
N ILE A 275 -22.10 -55.87 5.11
CA ILE A 275 -22.92 -55.83 6.32
C ILE A 275 -24.37 -56.19 5.99
N GLU A 276 -24.93 -55.71 4.87
CA GLU A 276 -26.29 -56.06 4.46
C GLU A 276 -26.42 -57.55 4.08
N SER A 277 -25.42 -58.13 3.42
CA SER A 277 -25.43 -59.57 3.05
C SER A 277 -25.25 -60.55 4.21
N VAL A 278 -24.80 -60.09 5.38
CA VAL A 278 -24.66 -60.92 6.59
C VAL A 278 -25.91 -60.83 7.49
N VAL A 279 -26.78 -59.84 7.25
CA VAL A 279 -28.01 -59.60 8.03
C VAL A 279 -29.25 -60.24 7.40
N VAL A 280 -29.15 -60.77 6.17
CA VAL A 280 -30.19 -61.55 5.47
C VAL A 280 -29.95 -63.05 5.65
#